data_AF-U2MP48-F1
#
_entry.id   AF-U2MP48-F1
#
_cell.length_a   1.000
_cell.length_b   1.000
_cell.length_c   1.000
_cell.angle_alpha   90.00
_cell.angle_beta   90.00
_cell.angle_gamma   90.00
#
_symmetry.space_group_name_H-M   'P 1'
#
loop_
_entity.id
_entity.type
_entity.pdbx_description
1 polymer ?
#
loop_
_entity_poly.entity_id
_entity_poly.type
_entity_poly.pdbx_seq_one_letter_code
_entity_poly.pdbx_strand_id
1 'polypeptide(L)'
;MKTICLYFEIHQIIHLKRYRFFDIGTDHYYYDDFENERSIADIAERSYMPALNTLEEMIKASDRYFKVAFSLSGVGVEQLEMHAPQVLEKLQQLNETGCIEFLAEPYSHGLSSLTNEESFSRDVKKQCEKMKEYFGQMPKVLRNSSLIYSDDIGLQAARMGFKGMLTEGAKHVLGWKSPHYIYNCALAPHLKLLLRDVNLSDDISLRFNNSDWPGYPLFADNYIDRIAALPDEEQVINIFMELSALGIAQPLSSNILEFIKALPVCAKAKDITFSTPSELCMKMKSVGTLDVPDTLSWTDEERDVSSWLGNPMQREAFNKLYSVADRVRIANDPRINVDWDYLQASNNFRFMTTKASNVGIDRGIYNSPFDAFTNYMNILGDFINRVNSLYPEEIDNDELNSLLTTIKNQDNEIEMKEKEIIRLQTKIEKMQAAENKLKAKVNKVKISAKEKVQIKKTGKIADESKVSEKI
;
A
#
# COMPACT_ATOMS: atom_id res chain seq x y z
N MET A 1 -9.25 -29.45 12.21
CA MET A 1 -9.95 -28.33 12.86
C MET A 1 -10.16 -27.26 11.82
N LYS A 2 -11.39 -26.76 11.69
CA LYS A 2 -11.74 -25.73 10.72
C LYS A 2 -11.33 -24.35 11.25
N THR A 3 -11.02 -23.42 10.36
CA THR A 3 -10.67 -22.05 10.73
C THR A 3 -11.24 -21.06 9.73
N ILE A 4 -11.77 -19.96 10.24
CA ILE A 4 -12.23 -18.83 9.46
C ILE A 4 -11.06 -17.86 9.26
N CYS A 5 -10.89 -17.40 8.03
CA CYS A 5 -10.01 -16.29 7.65
C CYS A 5 -10.91 -15.11 7.28
N LEU A 6 -11.05 -14.15 8.19
CA LEU A 6 -11.83 -12.95 7.95
C LEU A 6 -10.92 -11.83 7.47
N TYR A 7 -11.31 -11.18 6.38
CA TYR A 7 -10.56 -10.09 5.78
C TYR A 7 -11.49 -8.97 5.31
N PHE A 8 -11.07 -7.73 5.56
CA PHE A 8 -11.75 -6.52 5.08
C PHE A 8 -10.84 -5.65 4.18
N GLU A 9 -11.34 -5.28 3.01
CA GLU A 9 -10.75 -4.24 2.17
C GLU A 9 -11.18 -2.85 2.61
N ILE A 10 -10.24 -1.92 2.68
CA ILE A 10 -10.49 -0.49 2.86
C ILE A 10 -9.86 0.23 1.67
N HIS A 11 -10.71 0.58 0.71
CA HIS A 11 -10.31 1.34 -0.46
C HIS A 11 -11.32 2.45 -0.70
N GLN A 12 -10.83 3.65 -0.97
CA GLN A 12 -11.59 4.79 -1.44
C GLN A 12 -10.74 5.52 -2.48
N ILE A 13 -11.39 6.03 -3.52
CA ILE A 13 -10.70 6.73 -4.60
C ILE A 13 -10.50 8.21 -4.30
N ILE A 14 -9.57 8.83 -5.01
CA ILE A 14 -9.56 10.28 -5.17
C ILE A 14 -10.53 10.62 -6.30
N HIS A 15 -11.64 11.25 -5.96
CA HIS A 15 -12.66 11.69 -6.92
C HIS A 15 -12.06 12.71 -7.88
N LEU A 16 -12.28 12.45 -9.17
CA LEU A 16 -11.93 13.39 -10.24
C LEU A 16 -13.03 14.43 -10.38
N LYS A 17 -12.65 15.70 -10.53
CA LYS A 17 -13.58 16.79 -10.81
C LYS A 17 -14.07 16.73 -12.25
N ARG A 18 -15.11 17.52 -12.54
CA ARG A 18 -15.53 17.78 -13.92
C ARG A 18 -14.42 18.49 -14.69
N TYR A 19 -13.98 17.88 -15.77
CA TYR A 19 -12.84 18.31 -16.57
C TYR A 19 -13.20 18.29 -18.06
N ARG A 20 -13.18 19.48 -18.67
CA ARG A 20 -13.64 19.70 -20.05
C ARG A 20 -12.43 19.78 -20.98
N PHE A 21 -12.70 19.64 -22.27
CA PHE A 21 -11.68 19.75 -23.31
C PHE A 21 -10.89 21.07 -23.25
N PHE A 22 -11.54 22.19 -22.92
CA PHE A 22 -10.88 23.50 -22.83
C PHE A 22 -9.96 23.66 -21.61
N ASP A 23 -10.05 22.76 -20.64
CA ASP A 23 -9.23 22.82 -19.44
C ASP A 23 -7.82 22.20 -19.71
N ILE A 24 -7.69 21.37 -20.76
CA ILE A 24 -6.44 20.74 -21.20
C ILE A 24 -5.37 21.79 -21.52
N GLY A 25 -4.18 21.64 -20.93
CA GLY A 25 -3.04 22.53 -21.07
C GLY A 25 -3.11 23.79 -20.20
N THR A 26 -4.19 23.99 -19.44
CA THR A 26 -4.38 25.20 -18.60
C THR A 26 -4.60 24.87 -17.12
N ASP A 27 -5.29 23.77 -16.82
CA ASP A 27 -5.60 23.34 -15.46
C ASP A 27 -5.08 21.93 -15.22
N HIS A 28 -4.08 21.81 -14.35
CA HIS A 28 -3.41 20.54 -14.04
C HIS A 28 -3.90 19.91 -12.74
N TYR A 29 -4.92 20.47 -12.10
CA TYR A 29 -5.51 19.94 -10.88
C TYR A 29 -6.78 19.16 -11.20
N TYR A 30 -6.80 17.85 -10.98
CA TYR A 30 -7.89 17.00 -11.46
C TYR A 30 -8.92 16.61 -10.39
N TYR A 31 -8.73 17.02 -9.14
CA TYR A 31 -9.42 16.40 -8.00
C TYR A 31 -10.60 17.22 -7.50
N ASP A 32 -11.62 16.52 -6.99
CA ASP A 32 -12.81 17.10 -6.37
C ASP A 32 -12.70 17.01 -4.85
N ASP A 33 -12.09 18.02 -4.23
CA ASP A 33 -11.80 18.05 -2.80
C ASP A 33 -13.07 17.98 -1.94
N PHE A 34 -14.16 18.58 -2.41
CA PHE A 34 -15.44 18.56 -1.71
C PHE A 34 -16.04 17.15 -1.72
N GLU A 35 -16.06 16.48 -2.87
CA GLU A 35 -16.57 15.11 -2.95
C GLU A 35 -15.69 14.12 -2.18
N ASN A 36 -14.37 14.32 -2.20
CA ASN A 36 -13.41 13.56 -1.40
C ASN A 36 -13.72 13.69 0.10
N GLU A 37 -13.81 14.91 0.62
CA GLU A 37 -14.13 15.14 2.04
C GLU A 37 -15.49 14.56 2.41
N ARG A 38 -16.51 14.84 1.61
CA ARG A 38 -17.89 14.40 1.88
C ARG A 38 -18.02 12.88 1.93
N SER A 39 -17.48 12.18 0.93
CA SER A 39 -17.60 10.73 0.81
C SER A 39 -16.85 10.01 1.93
N ILE A 40 -15.63 10.45 2.26
CA ILE A 40 -14.82 9.87 3.33
C ILE A 40 -15.42 10.14 4.71
N ALA A 41 -15.95 11.34 4.95
CA ALA A 41 -16.63 11.64 6.21
C ALA A 41 -17.87 10.76 6.41
N ASP A 42 -18.72 10.61 5.38
CA ASP A 42 -19.93 9.78 5.45
C ASP A 42 -19.61 8.29 5.72
N ILE A 43 -18.64 7.72 4.99
CA ILE A 43 -18.27 6.31 5.17
C ILE A 43 -17.58 6.06 6.51
N ALA A 44 -16.78 7.02 7.00
CA ALA A 44 -16.14 6.91 8.31
C ALA A 44 -17.18 6.86 9.43
N GLU A 45 -18.21 7.71 9.39
CA GLU A 45 -19.27 7.77 10.39
C GLU A 45 -20.20 6.56 10.33
N ARG A 46 -20.64 6.17 9.12
CA ARG A 46 -21.70 5.17 8.95
C ARG A 46 -21.19 3.74 8.86
N SER A 47 -19.91 3.53 8.57
CA SER A 47 -19.34 2.20 8.38
C SER A 47 -18.04 1.99 9.13
N TYR A 48 -16.94 2.68 8.77
CA TYR A 48 -15.62 2.29 9.26
C TYR A 48 -15.50 2.40 10.78
N MET A 49 -15.87 3.53 11.39
CA MET A 49 -15.76 3.67 12.84
C MET A 49 -16.67 2.70 13.61
N PRO A 50 -17.97 2.56 13.28
CA PRO A 50 -18.82 1.53 13.90
C PRO A 50 -18.25 0.10 13.76
N ALA A 51 -17.83 -0.29 12.55
CA ALA A 51 -17.30 -1.62 12.30
C ALA A 51 -16.00 -1.88 13.07
N LEU A 52 -15.05 -0.95 13.03
CA LEU A 52 -13.78 -1.08 13.75
C LEU A 52 -13.96 -1.10 15.27
N ASN A 53 -14.92 -0.33 15.81
CA ASN A 53 -15.30 -0.40 17.22
C ASN A 53 -15.82 -1.79 17.59
N THR A 54 -16.73 -2.36 16.77
CA THR A 54 -17.25 -3.72 16.98
C THR A 54 -16.13 -4.77 16.94
N LEU A 55 -15.20 -4.67 15.98
CA LEU A 55 -14.06 -5.58 15.89
C LEU A 55 -13.13 -5.46 17.11
N GLU A 56 -12.92 -4.26 17.64
CA GLU A 56 -12.16 -4.06 18.88
C GLU A 56 -12.81 -4.76 20.07
N GLU A 57 -14.13 -4.63 20.23
CA GLU A 57 -14.90 -5.31 21.28
C GLU A 57 -14.76 -6.83 21.17
N MET A 58 -14.83 -7.37 19.96
CA MET A 58 -14.65 -8.81 19.70
C MET A 58 -13.24 -9.29 20.07
N ILE A 59 -12.20 -8.52 19.74
CA ILE A 59 -10.82 -8.85 20.11
C ILE A 59 -10.65 -8.85 21.64
N LYS A 60 -11.12 -7.78 22.31
CA LYS A 60 -11.03 -7.65 23.77
C LYS A 60 -11.80 -8.74 24.52
N ALA A 61 -12.96 -9.15 24.01
CA ALA A 61 -13.80 -10.17 24.63
C ALA A 61 -13.30 -11.61 24.41
N SER A 62 -12.36 -11.83 23.48
CA SER A 62 -12.03 -13.18 23.01
C SER A 62 -10.64 -13.68 23.44
N ASP A 63 -9.86 -12.91 24.22
CA ASP A 63 -8.50 -13.27 24.65
C ASP A 63 -7.62 -13.74 23.48
N ARG A 64 -7.53 -12.90 22.44
CA ARG A 64 -6.77 -13.14 21.19
C ARG A 64 -7.23 -14.33 20.34
N TYR A 65 -8.38 -14.92 20.65
CA TYR A 65 -9.00 -15.96 19.84
C TYR A 65 -9.46 -15.43 18.48
N PHE A 66 -10.12 -14.28 18.47
CA PHE A 66 -10.56 -13.63 17.24
C PHE A 66 -9.39 -12.86 16.60
N LYS A 67 -9.22 -13.07 15.31
CA LYS A 67 -8.22 -12.40 14.47
C LYS A 67 -8.85 -12.01 13.15
N VAL A 68 -8.36 -10.92 12.57
CA VAL A 68 -8.88 -10.38 11.31
C VAL A 68 -7.75 -9.72 10.53
N ALA A 69 -7.84 -9.73 9.21
CA ALA A 69 -6.89 -9.04 8.34
C ALA A 69 -7.52 -7.83 7.66
N PHE A 70 -6.70 -6.82 7.36
CA PHE A 70 -7.09 -5.66 6.56
C PHE A 70 -6.16 -5.47 5.38
N SER A 71 -6.68 -4.91 4.31
CA SER A 71 -5.89 -4.38 3.18
C SER A 71 -6.33 -2.95 2.97
N LEU A 72 -5.35 -2.05 2.92
CA LEU A 72 -5.57 -0.63 2.69
C LEU A 72 -4.80 -0.23 1.44
N SER A 73 -5.52 0.25 0.43
CA SER A 73 -4.88 0.90 -0.72
C SER A 73 -4.15 2.15 -0.26
N GLY A 74 -3.04 2.50 -0.91
CA GLY A 74 -2.29 3.70 -0.56
C GLY A 74 -3.09 5.00 -0.74
N VAL A 75 -3.84 5.09 -1.83
CA VAL A 75 -4.79 6.21 -2.06
C VAL A 75 -5.89 6.26 -0.99
N GLY A 76 -6.35 5.10 -0.51
CA GLY A 76 -7.28 5.02 0.61
C GLY A 76 -6.66 5.49 1.92
N VAL A 77 -5.38 5.20 2.17
CA VAL A 77 -4.66 5.74 3.34
C VAL A 77 -4.60 7.26 3.26
N GLU A 78 -4.24 7.85 2.12
CA GLU A 78 -4.17 9.31 1.96
C GLU A 78 -5.53 10.00 2.16
N GLN A 79 -6.60 9.40 1.63
CA GLN A 79 -7.97 9.87 1.87
C GLN A 79 -8.31 9.90 3.37
N LEU A 80 -7.95 8.84 4.09
CA LEU A 80 -8.14 8.78 5.54
C LEU A 80 -7.24 9.77 6.28
N GLU A 81 -5.98 9.95 5.86
CA GLU A 81 -5.05 10.94 6.44
C GLU A 81 -5.66 12.35 6.39
N MET A 82 -6.28 12.72 5.26
CA MET A 82 -6.81 14.06 5.05
C MET A 82 -8.18 14.28 5.69
N HIS A 83 -9.09 13.31 5.58
CA HIS A 83 -10.51 13.53 5.86
C HIS A 83 -11.08 12.68 7.01
N ALA A 84 -10.41 11.61 7.42
CA ALA A 84 -10.86 10.76 8.52
C ALA A 84 -9.70 10.14 9.33
N PRO A 85 -8.78 10.94 9.89
CA PRO A 85 -7.58 10.43 10.58
C PRO A 85 -7.92 9.53 11.77
N GLN A 86 -9.09 9.71 12.40
CA GLN A 86 -9.60 8.86 13.46
C GLN A 86 -9.72 7.37 13.06
N VAL A 87 -9.91 7.06 11.77
CA VAL A 87 -9.96 5.68 11.28
C VAL A 87 -8.57 5.05 11.30
N LEU A 88 -7.52 5.80 10.90
CA LEU A 88 -6.14 5.32 10.97
C LEU A 88 -5.68 5.14 12.41
N GLU A 89 -6.00 6.10 13.30
CA GLU A 89 -5.73 5.96 14.74
C GLU A 89 -6.40 4.71 15.32
N LYS A 90 -7.64 4.43 14.91
CA LYS A 90 -8.35 3.22 15.34
C LYS A 90 -7.70 1.93 14.84
N LEU A 91 -7.26 1.90 13.59
CA LEU A 91 -6.52 0.77 13.03
C LEU A 91 -5.18 0.55 13.73
N GLN A 92 -4.49 1.61 14.14
CA GLN A 92 -3.28 1.53 14.95
C GLN A 92 -3.56 0.93 16.33
N GLN A 93 -4.64 1.36 17.01
CA GLN A 93 -5.07 0.75 18.28
C GLN A 93 -5.40 -0.74 18.13
N LEU A 94 -6.10 -1.11 17.06
CA LEU A 94 -6.38 -2.51 16.74
C LEU A 94 -5.08 -3.30 16.48
N ASN A 95 -4.12 -2.71 15.77
CA ASN A 95 -2.82 -3.31 15.50
C ASN A 95 -2.05 -3.66 16.80
N GLU A 96 -2.07 -2.78 17.79
CA GLU A 96 -1.41 -2.97 19.09
C GLU A 96 -1.91 -4.22 19.85
N THR A 97 -3.12 -4.70 19.55
CA THR A 97 -3.65 -5.95 20.15
C THR A 97 -2.90 -7.21 19.69
N GLY A 98 -2.14 -7.12 18.59
CA GLY A 98 -1.45 -8.26 17.98
C GLY A 98 -2.40 -9.32 17.42
N CYS A 99 -3.64 -8.96 17.10
CA CYS A 99 -4.66 -9.82 16.50
C CYS A 99 -4.99 -9.42 15.04
N ILE A 100 -4.30 -8.41 14.52
CA ILE A 100 -4.49 -7.85 13.18
C ILE A 100 -3.31 -8.19 12.27
N GLU A 101 -3.60 -8.56 11.03
CA GLU A 101 -2.63 -8.60 9.93
C GLU A 101 -2.96 -7.54 8.88
N PHE A 102 -1.96 -6.79 8.42
CA PHE A 102 -2.10 -5.91 7.26
C PHE A 102 -1.51 -6.56 6.00
N LEU A 103 -2.30 -6.60 4.93
CA LEU A 103 -1.94 -7.21 3.65
C LEU A 103 -1.35 -6.17 2.69
N ALA A 104 -0.62 -6.68 1.70
CA ALA A 104 -0.18 -5.86 0.59
C ALA A 104 -1.29 -5.73 -0.44
N GLU A 105 -1.33 -4.58 -1.12
CA GLU A 105 -2.08 -4.35 -2.35
C GLU A 105 -1.40 -3.24 -3.17
N PRO A 106 -1.77 -3.01 -4.44
CA PRO A 106 -1.29 -1.86 -5.19
C PRO A 106 -1.63 -0.54 -4.48
N TYR A 107 -0.68 0.39 -4.37
CA TYR A 107 -0.91 1.72 -3.76
C TYR A 107 -2.08 2.44 -4.42
N SER A 108 -2.12 2.41 -5.75
CA SER A 108 -3.16 3.03 -6.57
C SER A 108 -4.52 2.31 -6.55
N HIS A 109 -4.58 1.07 -6.05
CA HIS A 109 -5.68 0.14 -6.32
C HIS A 109 -5.97 -0.02 -7.84
N GLY A 110 -4.93 0.09 -8.66
CA GLY A 110 -5.01 0.09 -10.11
C GLY A 110 -4.82 -1.27 -10.76
N LEU A 111 -4.79 -1.28 -12.09
CA LEU A 111 -4.84 -2.49 -12.91
C LEU A 111 -3.47 -2.81 -13.57
N SER A 112 -2.38 -2.31 -13.00
CA SER A 112 -1.03 -2.40 -13.57
C SER A 112 -0.54 -3.85 -13.72
N SER A 113 -1.01 -4.75 -12.84
CA SER A 113 -0.73 -6.21 -12.91
C SER A 113 -1.13 -6.86 -14.23
N LEU A 114 -2.05 -6.25 -14.98
CA LEU A 114 -2.55 -6.77 -16.26
C LEU A 114 -1.66 -6.41 -17.46
N THR A 115 -0.74 -5.44 -17.33
CA THR A 115 -0.06 -4.86 -18.51
C THR A 115 1.39 -4.43 -18.28
N ASN A 116 1.78 -4.04 -17.06
CA ASN A 116 3.12 -3.53 -16.79
C ASN A 116 3.66 -4.03 -15.43
N GLU A 117 4.45 -5.12 -15.46
CA GLU A 117 5.03 -5.81 -14.28
C GLU A 117 5.86 -4.86 -13.40
N GLU A 118 6.66 -3.97 -14.01
CA GLU A 118 7.51 -3.03 -13.27
C GLU A 118 6.69 -1.98 -12.52
N SER A 119 5.65 -1.45 -13.16
CA SER A 119 4.71 -0.51 -12.52
C SER A 119 3.96 -1.20 -11.38
N PHE A 120 3.46 -2.41 -11.61
CA PHE A 120 2.81 -3.21 -10.57
C PHE A 120 3.74 -3.47 -9.37
N SER A 121 4.99 -3.89 -9.62
CA SER A 121 5.95 -4.15 -8.56
C SER A 121 6.26 -2.90 -7.74
N ARG A 122 6.45 -1.75 -8.40
CA ARG A 122 6.69 -0.46 -7.74
C ARG A 122 5.49 -0.03 -6.90
N ASP A 123 4.29 -0.17 -7.45
CA ASP A 123 3.03 0.21 -6.81
C ASP A 123 2.79 -0.61 -5.52
N VAL A 124 2.97 -1.93 -5.59
CA VAL A 124 2.88 -2.81 -4.42
C VAL A 124 3.96 -2.53 -3.37
N LYS A 125 5.21 -2.27 -3.80
CA LYS A 125 6.30 -1.92 -2.88
C LYS A 125 6.03 -0.62 -2.13
N LYS A 126 5.53 0.41 -2.83
CA LYS A 126 5.14 1.69 -2.23
C LYS A 126 4.09 1.50 -1.14
N GLN A 127 3.09 0.64 -1.38
CA GLN A 127 2.06 0.33 -0.38
C GLN A 127 2.63 -0.46 0.82
N CYS A 128 3.53 -1.42 0.58
CA CYS A 128 4.18 -2.16 1.65
C CYS A 128 4.99 -1.24 2.59
N GLU A 129 5.67 -0.24 2.02
CA GLU A 129 6.38 0.79 2.79
C GLU A 129 5.41 1.60 3.66
N LYS A 130 4.25 1.99 3.11
CA LYS A 130 3.20 2.70 3.85
C LYS A 130 2.61 1.85 4.98
N MET A 131 2.40 0.55 4.77
CA MET A 131 1.95 -0.36 5.83
C MET A 131 2.98 -0.48 6.96
N LYS A 132 4.26 -0.53 6.61
CA LYS A 132 5.35 -0.54 7.59
C LYS A 132 5.42 0.77 8.37
N GLU A 133 5.24 1.90 7.70
CA GLU A 133 5.22 3.23 8.31
C GLU A 133 4.10 3.36 9.35
N TYR A 134 2.86 3.03 8.97
CA TYR A 134 1.70 3.21 9.85
C TYR A 134 1.55 2.16 10.94
N PHE A 135 1.90 0.90 10.64
CA PHE A 135 1.55 -0.25 11.48
C PHE A 135 2.76 -1.07 11.93
N GLY A 136 3.97 -0.75 11.47
CA GLY A 136 5.18 -1.52 11.79
C GLY A 136 5.19 -2.93 11.19
N GLN A 137 4.21 -3.28 10.36
CA GLN A 137 4.09 -4.58 9.71
C GLN A 137 4.64 -4.52 8.28
N MET A 138 5.53 -5.45 7.93
CA MET A 138 5.85 -5.72 6.53
C MET A 138 4.89 -6.79 6.02
N PRO A 139 3.98 -6.49 5.07
CA PRO A 139 3.03 -7.47 4.58
C PRO A 139 3.71 -8.70 3.97
N LYS A 140 3.12 -9.88 4.17
CA LYS A 140 3.65 -11.16 3.65
C LYS A 140 2.71 -11.84 2.67
N VAL A 141 1.47 -11.39 2.61
CA VAL A 141 0.42 -11.88 1.72
C VAL A 141 -0.06 -10.70 0.90
N LEU A 142 -0.18 -10.93 -0.41
CA LEU A 142 -0.66 -9.93 -1.37
C LEU A 142 -2.13 -10.17 -1.68
N ARG A 143 -2.90 -9.10 -1.79
CA ARG A 143 -4.17 -9.11 -2.51
C ARG A 143 -4.10 -8.06 -3.61
N ASN A 144 -4.19 -8.49 -4.85
CA ASN A 144 -4.18 -7.58 -5.99
C ASN A 144 -5.55 -6.92 -6.15
N SER A 145 -5.62 -5.75 -6.79
CA SER A 145 -6.84 -4.97 -7.09
C SER A 145 -8.03 -5.88 -7.41
N SER A 146 -9.10 -5.78 -6.61
CA SER A 146 -10.32 -6.58 -6.76
C SER A 146 -10.13 -8.11 -6.84
N LEU A 147 -9.14 -8.62 -6.08
CA LEU A 147 -8.72 -10.02 -6.05
C LEU A 147 -8.31 -10.59 -7.42
N ILE A 148 -7.86 -9.70 -8.33
CA ILE A 148 -7.46 -10.07 -9.68
C ILE A 148 -6.28 -11.05 -9.65
N TYR A 149 -6.43 -12.18 -10.34
CA TYR A 149 -5.41 -13.23 -10.38
C TYR A 149 -5.36 -13.93 -11.73
N SER A 150 -4.14 -14.27 -12.12
CA SER A 150 -3.79 -15.30 -13.09
C SER A 150 -2.49 -15.94 -12.62
N ASP A 151 -2.09 -17.06 -13.21
CA ASP A 151 -0.82 -17.71 -12.87
C ASP A 151 0.39 -16.79 -13.09
N ASP A 152 0.36 -15.93 -14.11
CA ASP A 152 1.40 -14.94 -14.37
C ASP A 152 1.48 -13.89 -13.25
N ILE A 153 0.34 -13.40 -12.76
CA ILE A 153 0.31 -12.47 -11.62
C ILE A 153 0.81 -13.17 -10.35
N GLY A 154 0.48 -14.46 -10.18
CA GLY A 154 1.04 -15.30 -9.12
C GLY A 154 2.56 -15.39 -9.19
N LEU A 155 3.14 -15.57 -10.39
CA LEU A 155 4.58 -15.56 -10.58
C LEU A 155 5.20 -14.21 -10.21
N GLN A 156 4.59 -13.11 -10.62
CA GLN A 156 5.03 -11.74 -10.24
C GLN A 156 5.01 -11.56 -8.71
N ALA A 157 3.93 -11.97 -8.04
CA ALA A 157 3.82 -11.92 -6.58
C ALA A 157 4.92 -12.75 -5.88
N ALA A 158 5.19 -13.96 -6.38
CA ALA A 158 6.25 -14.81 -5.85
C ALA A 158 7.65 -14.18 -6.02
N ARG A 159 7.93 -13.54 -7.16
CA ARG A 159 9.19 -12.81 -7.41
C ARG A 159 9.39 -11.63 -6.46
N MET A 160 8.29 -10.99 -6.03
CA MET A 160 8.32 -9.95 -4.99
C MET A 160 8.55 -10.51 -3.57
N GLY A 161 8.53 -11.83 -3.38
CA GLY A 161 8.85 -12.50 -2.12
C GLY A 161 7.66 -12.82 -1.23
N PHE A 162 6.42 -12.57 -1.70
CA PHE A 162 5.20 -12.90 -0.97
C PHE A 162 5.06 -14.41 -0.72
N LYS A 163 4.43 -14.75 0.41
CA LYS A 163 4.21 -16.15 0.85
C LYS A 163 2.85 -16.68 0.43
N GLY A 164 1.88 -15.79 0.27
CA GLY A 164 0.58 -16.13 -0.25
C GLY A 164 -0.05 -14.99 -1.02
N MET A 165 -1.12 -15.33 -1.73
CA MET A 165 -1.97 -14.39 -2.44
C MET A 165 -3.44 -14.73 -2.18
N LEU A 166 -4.26 -13.70 -1.95
CA LEU A 166 -5.72 -13.85 -1.89
C LEU A 166 -6.29 -13.76 -3.31
N THR A 167 -7.24 -14.62 -3.63
CA THR A 167 -7.99 -14.53 -4.89
C THR A 167 -9.42 -15.08 -4.76
N GLU A 168 -10.23 -14.97 -5.81
CA GLU A 168 -11.63 -15.39 -5.83
C GLU A 168 -11.78 -16.90 -5.99
N GLY A 169 -12.74 -17.50 -5.29
CA GLY A 169 -13.18 -18.88 -5.48
C GLY A 169 -14.12 -19.01 -6.70
N ALA A 170 -13.67 -18.57 -7.87
CA ALA A 170 -14.50 -18.53 -9.07
C ALA A 170 -14.89 -19.94 -9.54
N LYS A 171 -16.19 -20.19 -9.75
CA LYS A 171 -16.71 -21.51 -10.14
C LYS A 171 -16.08 -22.05 -11.43
N HIS A 172 -15.84 -21.18 -12.41
CA HIS A 172 -15.26 -21.56 -13.70
C HIS A 172 -13.79 -22.03 -13.57
N VAL A 173 -13.07 -21.61 -12.51
CA VAL A 173 -11.70 -22.05 -12.21
C VAL A 173 -11.69 -23.28 -11.31
N LEU A 174 -12.53 -23.28 -10.28
CA LEU A 174 -12.58 -24.37 -9.31
C LEU A 174 -13.12 -25.66 -9.92
N GLY A 175 -14.11 -25.58 -10.81
CA GLY A 175 -14.82 -26.76 -11.31
C GLY A 175 -15.43 -27.56 -10.16
N TRP A 176 -14.86 -28.73 -9.88
CA TRP A 176 -15.26 -29.61 -8.76
C TRP A 176 -14.44 -29.41 -7.48
N LYS A 177 -13.39 -28.59 -7.51
CA LYS A 177 -12.55 -28.27 -6.36
C LYS A 177 -13.28 -27.33 -5.39
N SER A 178 -12.94 -27.37 -4.10
CA SER A 178 -13.51 -26.47 -3.08
C SER A 178 -12.65 -25.22 -2.88
N PRO A 179 -13.23 -24.03 -2.63
CA PRO A 179 -12.48 -22.85 -2.21
C PRO A 179 -11.88 -23.02 -0.79
N HIS A 180 -12.29 -24.04 -0.04
CA HIS A 180 -11.93 -24.22 1.36
C HIS A 180 -10.59 -24.92 1.63
N TYR A 181 -9.79 -25.09 0.57
CA TYR A 181 -8.44 -25.60 0.64
C TYR A 181 -7.42 -24.50 0.35
N ILE A 182 -6.19 -24.71 0.81
CA ILE A 182 -5.06 -23.91 0.35
C ILE A 182 -4.53 -24.55 -0.93
N TYR A 183 -4.38 -23.75 -1.98
CA TYR A 183 -3.72 -24.17 -3.22
C TYR A 183 -2.33 -23.53 -3.34
N ASN A 184 -1.62 -23.87 -4.40
CA ASN A 184 -0.43 -23.13 -4.83
C ASN A 184 -0.57 -22.69 -6.29
N CYS A 185 0.10 -21.59 -6.61
CA CYS A 185 0.24 -21.11 -7.99
C CYS A 185 0.92 -22.17 -8.86
N ALA A 186 0.51 -22.29 -10.13
CA ALA A 186 1.09 -23.24 -11.07
C ALA A 186 2.52 -22.88 -11.46
N LEU A 187 2.77 -21.59 -11.70
CA LEU A 187 4.09 -21.08 -12.09
C LEU A 187 5.04 -20.85 -10.91
N ALA A 188 4.51 -20.78 -9.68
CA ALA A 188 5.28 -20.59 -8.46
C ALA A 188 4.75 -21.47 -7.30
N PRO A 189 5.11 -22.76 -7.23
CA PRO A 189 4.55 -23.71 -6.25
C PRO A 189 4.76 -23.37 -4.77
N HIS A 190 5.69 -22.46 -4.47
CA HIS A 190 5.92 -21.96 -3.11
C HIS A 190 4.94 -20.85 -2.69
N LEU A 191 4.28 -20.18 -3.63
CA LEU A 191 3.26 -19.19 -3.34
C LEU A 191 1.92 -19.88 -3.06
N LYS A 192 1.37 -19.66 -1.87
CA LYS A 192 0.05 -20.20 -1.48
C LYS A 192 -1.09 -19.33 -2.00
N LEU A 193 -2.22 -19.96 -2.32
CA LEU A 193 -3.43 -19.27 -2.74
C LEU A 193 -4.54 -19.54 -1.72
N LEU A 194 -5.17 -18.47 -1.25
CA LEU A 194 -6.35 -18.49 -0.39
C LEU A 194 -7.53 -17.98 -1.20
N LEU A 195 -8.52 -18.85 -1.41
CA LEU A 195 -9.65 -18.58 -2.28
C LEU A 195 -10.85 -18.15 -1.45
N ARG A 196 -11.42 -16.98 -1.76
CA ARG A 196 -12.67 -16.49 -1.17
C ARG A 196 -13.80 -17.52 -1.37
N ASP A 197 -14.56 -17.80 -0.31
CA ASP A 197 -15.87 -18.41 -0.49
C ASP A 197 -16.86 -17.33 -0.93
N VAL A 198 -17.24 -17.38 -2.21
CA VAL A 198 -18.21 -16.47 -2.83
C VAL A 198 -19.53 -16.43 -2.06
N ASN A 199 -20.10 -17.59 -1.73
CA ASN A 199 -21.42 -17.66 -1.15
C ASN A 199 -21.41 -17.13 0.28
N LEU A 200 -20.50 -17.62 1.12
CA LEU A 200 -20.40 -17.21 2.52
C LEU A 200 -20.05 -15.74 2.66
N SER A 201 -19.22 -15.20 1.76
CA SER A 201 -18.88 -13.78 1.75
C SER A 201 -20.07 -12.93 1.26
N ASP A 202 -20.71 -13.29 0.14
CA ASP A 202 -21.84 -12.54 -0.43
C ASP A 202 -23.13 -12.66 0.41
N ASP A 203 -23.26 -13.72 1.23
CA ASP A 203 -24.34 -13.85 2.22
C ASP A 203 -24.29 -12.69 3.21
N ILE A 204 -23.08 -12.22 3.57
CA ILE A 204 -22.87 -11.07 4.46
C ILE A 204 -22.86 -9.77 3.65
N SER A 205 -22.01 -9.66 2.63
CA SER A 205 -21.76 -8.36 1.99
C SER A 205 -22.89 -7.89 1.08
N LEU A 206 -23.65 -8.81 0.47
CA LEU A 206 -24.70 -8.48 -0.51
C LEU A 206 -26.10 -8.82 -0.02
N ARG A 207 -26.29 -9.99 0.59
CA ARG A 207 -27.62 -10.57 0.83
C ARG A 207 -28.15 -10.44 2.26
N PHE A 208 -27.34 -9.96 3.20
CA PHE A 208 -27.66 -9.97 4.62
C PHE A 208 -29.00 -9.30 4.96
N ASN A 209 -29.30 -8.15 4.36
CA ASN A 209 -30.54 -7.41 4.56
C ASN A 209 -31.57 -7.60 3.43
N ASN A 210 -31.45 -8.67 2.62
CA ASN A 210 -32.35 -8.95 1.51
C ASN A 210 -33.48 -9.90 1.94
N SER A 211 -34.68 -9.36 2.19
CA SER A 211 -35.85 -10.15 2.60
C SER A 211 -36.37 -11.14 1.55
N ASP A 212 -36.01 -10.95 0.28
CA ASP A 212 -36.41 -11.85 -0.82
C ASP A 212 -35.43 -13.02 -0.98
N TRP A 213 -34.26 -12.97 -0.33
CA TRP A 213 -33.30 -14.07 -0.36
C TRP A 213 -33.75 -15.20 0.60
N PRO A 214 -33.81 -16.47 0.16
CA PRO A 214 -34.26 -17.59 1.01
C PRO A 214 -33.46 -17.81 2.30
N GLY A 215 -32.24 -17.26 2.39
CA GLY A 215 -31.41 -17.32 3.59
C GLY A 215 -31.70 -16.21 4.62
N TYR A 216 -32.62 -15.29 4.35
CA TYR A 216 -32.99 -14.22 5.27
C TYR A 216 -34.06 -14.66 6.27
N PRO A 217 -33.98 -14.24 7.55
CA PRO A 217 -32.86 -13.51 8.15
C PRO A 217 -31.65 -14.41 8.40
N LEU A 218 -30.45 -13.85 8.21
CA LEU A 218 -29.20 -14.58 8.44
C LEU A 218 -28.77 -14.48 9.90
N PHE A 219 -28.87 -15.59 10.64
CA PHE A 219 -28.41 -15.69 12.02
C PHE A 219 -27.00 -16.27 12.12
N ALA A 220 -26.22 -15.78 13.10
CA ALA A 220 -24.82 -16.16 13.29
C ALA A 220 -24.64 -17.65 13.62
N ASP A 221 -25.54 -18.24 14.40
CA ASP A 221 -25.54 -19.67 14.72
C ASP A 221 -25.76 -20.52 13.46
N ASN A 222 -26.79 -20.22 12.67
CA ASN A 222 -27.07 -20.91 11.41
C ASN A 222 -25.92 -20.74 10.40
N TYR A 223 -25.31 -19.55 10.34
CA TYR A 223 -24.17 -19.29 9.47
C TYR A 223 -22.94 -20.13 9.87
N ILE A 224 -22.62 -20.18 11.16
CA ILE A 224 -21.53 -21.02 11.68
C ILE A 224 -21.86 -22.51 11.57
N ASP A 225 -23.11 -22.93 11.75
CA ASP A 225 -23.53 -24.32 11.60
C ASP A 225 -23.33 -24.82 10.17
N ARG A 226 -23.58 -23.97 9.17
CA ARG A 226 -23.25 -24.26 7.76
C ARG A 226 -21.76 -24.48 7.56
N ILE A 227 -20.90 -23.68 8.22
CA ILE A 227 -19.44 -23.86 8.17
C ILE A 227 -19.01 -25.15 8.89
N ALA A 228 -19.59 -25.43 10.05
CA ALA A 228 -19.29 -26.63 10.83
C ALA A 228 -19.65 -27.91 10.05
N ALA A 229 -20.74 -27.88 9.29
CA ALA A 229 -21.25 -28.99 8.48
C ALA A 229 -20.45 -29.26 7.19
N LEU A 230 -19.49 -28.41 6.82
CA LEU A 230 -18.57 -28.70 5.70
C LEU A 230 -17.75 -29.98 5.99
N PRO A 231 -17.24 -30.69 4.96
CA PRO A 231 -16.35 -31.83 5.14
C PRO A 231 -15.14 -31.50 6.04
N ASP A 232 -14.60 -32.49 6.76
CA ASP A 232 -13.49 -32.27 7.71
C ASP A 232 -12.16 -31.94 7.04
N GLU A 233 -12.02 -32.31 5.78
CA GLU A 233 -10.91 -31.94 4.90
C GLU A 233 -10.96 -30.45 4.53
N GLU A 234 -12.16 -29.85 4.46
CA GLU A 234 -12.39 -28.45 4.12
C GLU A 234 -12.16 -27.55 5.35
N GLN A 235 -10.89 -27.21 5.57
CA GLN A 235 -10.42 -26.63 6.82
C GLN A 235 -10.31 -25.11 6.83
N VAL A 236 -10.24 -24.45 5.66
CA VAL A 236 -9.96 -23.01 5.57
C VAL A 236 -11.14 -22.28 4.96
N ILE A 237 -11.82 -21.44 5.73
CA ILE A 237 -13.02 -20.73 5.28
C ILE A 237 -12.70 -19.25 5.14
N ASN A 238 -12.51 -18.82 3.90
CA ASN A 238 -12.09 -17.46 3.57
C ASN A 238 -13.31 -16.56 3.33
N ILE A 239 -13.57 -15.64 4.26
CA ILE A 239 -14.68 -14.69 4.20
C ILE A 239 -14.12 -13.30 3.94
N PHE A 240 -14.19 -12.86 2.69
CA PHE A 240 -13.48 -11.67 2.18
C PHE A 240 -14.50 -10.65 1.67
N MET A 241 -14.44 -9.41 2.13
CA MET A 241 -15.35 -8.34 1.68
C MET A 241 -14.74 -6.96 1.90
N GLU A 242 -15.37 -5.91 1.38
CA GLU A 242 -15.03 -4.54 1.76
C GLU A 242 -15.54 -4.23 3.18
N LEU A 243 -14.84 -3.39 3.94
CA LEU A 243 -15.32 -2.93 5.26
C LEU A 243 -16.62 -2.13 5.14
N SER A 244 -16.78 -1.43 4.01
CA SER A 244 -18.00 -0.70 3.61
C SER A 244 -19.26 -1.59 3.61
N ALA A 245 -19.09 -2.92 3.51
CA ALA A 245 -20.19 -3.86 3.63
C ALA A 245 -20.92 -3.72 4.98
N LEU A 246 -20.19 -3.38 6.04
CA LEU A 246 -20.72 -3.17 7.38
C LEU A 246 -21.08 -1.70 7.56
N GLY A 247 -22.33 -1.33 7.30
CA GLY A 247 -22.88 0.01 7.53
C GLY A 247 -23.27 0.78 6.27
N ILE A 248 -22.58 0.58 5.13
CA ILE A 248 -23.00 1.14 3.83
C ILE A 248 -23.83 0.12 3.05
N ALA A 249 -23.22 -1.00 2.62
CA ALA A 249 -23.96 -1.99 1.83
C ALA A 249 -25.06 -2.66 2.67
N GLN A 250 -24.74 -3.00 3.92
CA GLN A 250 -25.70 -3.46 4.92
C GLN A 250 -25.86 -2.37 5.98
N PRO A 251 -26.96 -1.60 5.98
CA PRO A 251 -27.15 -0.48 6.91
C PRO A 251 -27.07 -0.93 8.37
N LEU A 252 -26.59 -0.07 9.28
CA LEU A 252 -26.49 -0.39 10.70
C LEU A 252 -27.83 -0.84 11.33
N SER A 253 -28.95 -0.31 10.82
CA SER A 253 -30.31 -0.69 11.23
C SER A 253 -30.69 -2.14 10.91
N SER A 254 -29.93 -2.82 10.04
CA SER A 254 -30.11 -4.25 9.74
C SER A 254 -29.60 -5.17 10.87
N ASN A 255 -28.95 -4.62 11.91
CA ASN A 255 -28.26 -5.36 12.97
C ASN A 255 -27.05 -6.18 12.48
N ILE A 256 -26.45 -5.80 11.35
CA ILE A 256 -25.24 -6.43 10.82
C ILE A 256 -24.09 -6.49 11.85
N LEU A 257 -23.91 -5.45 12.68
CA LEU A 257 -22.86 -5.42 13.68
C LEU A 257 -23.09 -6.46 14.80
N GLU A 258 -24.34 -6.67 15.21
CA GLU A 258 -24.68 -7.71 16.20
C GLU A 258 -24.45 -9.11 15.64
N PHE A 259 -24.76 -9.32 14.36
CA PHE A 259 -24.43 -10.55 13.66
C PHE A 259 -22.91 -10.82 13.66
N ILE A 260 -22.10 -9.84 13.25
CA ILE A 260 -20.63 -9.97 13.21
C ILE A 260 -20.07 -10.25 14.62
N LYS A 261 -20.56 -9.54 15.64
CA LYS A 261 -20.15 -9.69 17.04
C LYS A 261 -20.45 -11.07 17.61
N ALA A 262 -21.49 -11.74 17.12
CA ALA A 262 -21.86 -13.09 17.55
C ALA A 262 -20.98 -14.19 16.92
N LEU A 263 -20.34 -13.96 15.77
CA LEU A 263 -19.59 -14.98 15.03
C LEU A 263 -18.52 -15.70 15.88
N PRO A 264 -17.65 -15.01 16.66
CA PRO A 264 -16.60 -15.70 17.41
C PRO A 264 -17.15 -16.62 18.49
N VAL A 265 -18.26 -16.23 19.13
CA VAL A 265 -18.91 -17.03 20.18
C VAL A 265 -19.50 -18.30 19.58
N CYS A 266 -20.27 -18.16 18.49
CA CYS A 266 -20.85 -19.28 17.76
C CYS A 266 -19.76 -20.22 17.21
N ALA A 267 -18.70 -19.68 16.61
CA ALA A 267 -17.58 -20.45 16.08
C ALA A 267 -16.85 -21.25 17.17
N LYS A 268 -16.63 -20.64 18.35
CA LYS A 268 -15.98 -21.30 19.49
C LYS A 268 -16.79 -22.47 20.02
N ALA A 269 -18.13 -22.38 19.99
CA ALA A 269 -19.02 -23.48 20.38
C ALA A 269 -18.98 -24.68 19.42
N LYS A 270 -18.36 -24.53 18.24
CA LYS A 270 -18.24 -25.55 17.19
C LYS A 270 -16.78 -25.91 16.89
N ASP A 271 -15.85 -25.54 17.77
CA ASP A 271 -14.40 -25.76 17.60
C ASP A 271 -13.82 -25.18 16.29
N ILE A 272 -14.36 -24.05 15.81
CA ILE A 272 -13.89 -23.34 14.61
C ILE A 272 -13.07 -22.12 15.01
N THR A 273 -11.78 -22.08 14.69
CA THR A 273 -10.89 -20.97 15.08
C THR A 273 -10.88 -19.81 14.09
N PHE A 274 -10.18 -18.72 14.42
CA PHE A 274 -9.85 -17.64 13.49
C PHE A 274 -8.34 -17.59 13.24
N SER A 275 -7.95 -17.43 11.98
CA SER A 275 -6.55 -17.33 11.56
C SER A 275 -6.37 -16.19 10.57
N THR A 276 -5.19 -15.56 10.62
CA THR A 276 -4.84 -14.57 9.60
C THR A 276 -4.28 -15.24 8.34
N PRO A 277 -4.30 -14.56 7.17
CA PRO A 277 -3.73 -15.11 5.93
C PRO A 277 -2.30 -15.63 6.07
N SER A 278 -1.40 -14.88 6.70
CA SER A 278 -0.01 -15.31 6.92
C SER A 278 0.07 -16.57 7.78
N GLU A 279 -0.75 -16.69 8.82
CA GLU A 279 -0.76 -17.90 9.65
C GLU A 279 -1.15 -19.14 8.84
N LEU A 280 -2.15 -19.01 7.96
CA LEU A 280 -2.59 -20.08 7.09
C LEU A 280 -1.51 -20.47 6.09
N CYS A 281 -0.91 -19.50 5.39
CA CYS A 281 0.15 -19.75 4.42
C CYS A 281 1.39 -20.42 5.04
N MET A 282 1.68 -20.17 6.32
CA MET A 282 2.83 -20.76 7.03
C MET A 282 2.54 -22.11 7.67
N LYS A 283 1.33 -22.34 8.20
CA LYS A 283 1.01 -23.54 8.99
C LYS A 283 0.44 -24.67 8.15
N MET A 284 -0.26 -24.36 7.06
CA MET A 284 -1.03 -25.34 6.29
C MET A 284 -0.37 -25.65 4.94
N LYS A 285 -0.47 -26.90 4.52
CA LYS A 285 0.06 -27.37 3.24
C LYS A 285 -0.94 -27.08 2.13
N SER A 286 -0.42 -26.86 0.93
CA SER A 286 -1.26 -26.83 -0.26
C SER A 286 -1.78 -28.23 -0.55
N VAL A 287 -3.04 -28.36 -0.96
CA VAL A 287 -3.62 -29.62 -1.45
C VAL A 287 -3.27 -29.90 -2.90
N GLY A 288 -2.80 -28.89 -3.63
CA GLY A 288 -2.37 -29.03 -5.02
C GLY A 288 -2.31 -27.70 -5.76
N THR A 289 -1.95 -27.79 -7.03
CA THR A 289 -1.89 -26.65 -7.93
C THR A 289 -3.30 -26.20 -8.35
N LEU A 290 -3.50 -24.88 -8.33
CA LEU A 290 -4.61 -24.24 -9.03
C LEU A 290 -4.06 -23.67 -10.34
N ASP A 291 -4.71 -24.01 -11.45
CA ASP A 291 -4.34 -23.59 -12.79
C ASP A 291 -5.33 -22.50 -13.23
N VAL A 292 -4.82 -21.30 -13.49
CA VAL A 292 -5.60 -20.10 -13.78
C VAL A 292 -4.93 -19.35 -14.95
N PRO A 293 -5.09 -19.84 -16.19
CA PRO A 293 -4.48 -19.23 -17.35
C PRO A 293 -5.13 -17.88 -17.70
N ASP A 294 -6.44 -17.75 -17.47
CA ASP A 294 -7.21 -16.54 -17.75
C ASP A 294 -7.47 -15.74 -16.48
N THR A 295 -7.41 -14.42 -16.58
CA THR A 295 -7.55 -13.54 -15.43
C THR A 295 -8.96 -13.55 -14.84
N LEU A 296 -9.05 -13.81 -13.54
CA LEU A 296 -10.28 -13.75 -12.76
C LEU A 296 -10.31 -12.51 -11.86
N SER A 297 -11.48 -12.16 -11.33
CA SER A 297 -11.64 -11.17 -10.25
C SER A 297 -12.82 -11.54 -9.33
N TRP A 298 -12.99 -10.84 -8.22
CA TRP A 298 -14.16 -11.03 -7.33
C TRP A 298 -15.42 -10.24 -7.74
N THR A 299 -15.36 -9.45 -8.82
CA THR A 299 -16.41 -8.51 -9.21
C THR A 299 -17.34 -9.08 -10.27
N ASP A 300 -18.61 -8.71 -10.19
CA ASP A 300 -19.72 -9.14 -11.06
C ASP A 300 -19.86 -10.68 -11.17
N GLU A 301 -20.95 -11.18 -11.76
CA GLU A 301 -21.26 -12.61 -11.76
C GLU A 301 -20.25 -13.47 -12.54
N GLU A 302 -19.66 -12.92 -13.60
CA GLU A 302 -18.73 -13.62 -14.48
C GLU A 302 -17.37 -13.89 -13.81
N ARG A 303 -17.03 -13.12 -12.75
CA ARG A 303 -15.78 -13.25 -12.00
C ARG A 303 -14.53 -13.14 -12.87
N ASP A 304 -14.56 -12.22 -13.82
CA ASP A 304 -13.48 -11.89 -14.75
C ASP A 304 -13.11 -10.40 -14.64
N VAL A 305 -12.30 -9.88 -15.57
CA VAL A 305 -11.90 -8.46 -15.61
C VAL A 305 -12.84 -7.58 -16.45
N SER A 306 -13.96 -8.11 -16.93
CA SER A 306 -14.88 -7.38 -17.83
C SER A 306 -15.57 -6.19 -17.16
N SER A 307 -15.59 -6.14 -15.82
CA SER A 307 -16.06 -4.97 -15.07
C SER A 307 -15.23 -3.71 -15.35
N TRP A 308 -13.95 -3.86 -15.72
CA TRP A 308 -13.04 -2.75 -16.05
C TRP A 308 -12.57 -2.72 -17.49
N LEU A 309 -12.64 -3.84 -18.23
CA LEU A 309 -12.12 -3.97 -19.60
C LEU A 309 -13.15 -4.55 -20.59
N GLY A 310 -14.43 -4.61 -20.20
CA GLY A 310 -15.50 -5.28 -20.96
C GLY A 310 -15.89 -4.56 -22.25
N ASN A 311 -15.75 -3.23 -22.33
CA ASN A 311 -16.15 -2.46 -23.51
C ASN A 311 -14.98 -1.68 -24.17
N PRO A 312 -15.16 -1.17 -25.41
CA PRO A 312 -14.10 -0.44 -26.11
C PRO A 312 -13.63 0.84 -25.40
N MET A 313 -14.52 1.58 -24.74
CA MET A 313 -14.16 2.82 -24.00
C MET A 313 -13.20 2.52 -22.86
N GLN A 314 -13.53 1.50 -22.09
CA GLN A 314 -12.72 0.99 -20.99
C GLN A 314 -11.32 0.56 -21.45
N ARG A 315 -11.24 -0.24 -22.53
CA ARG A 315 -9.96 -0.69 -23.09
C ARG A 315 -9.14 0.47 -23.66
N GLU A 316 -9.78 1.44 -24.32
CA GLU A 316 -9.09 2.63 -24.81
C GLU A 316 -8.49 3.44 -23.66
N ALA A 317 -9.28 3.74 -22.62
CA ALA A 317 -8.80 4.47 -21.44
C ALA A 317 -7.65 3.73 -20.73
N PHE A 318 -7.78 2.41 -20.56
CA PHE A 318 -6.75 1.56 -19.96
C PHE A 318 -5.45 1.58 -20.78
N ASN A 319 -5.54 1.29 -22.09
CA ASN A 319 -4.37 1.28 -22.96
C ASN A 319 -3.71 2.66 -23.02
N LYS A 320 -4.51 3.73 -23.04
CA LYS A 320 -4.01 5.10 -23.10
C LYS A 320 -3.25 5.48 -21.83
N LEU A 321 -3.79 5.18 -20.64
CA LEU A 321 -3.10 5.41 -19.37
C LEU A 321 -1.77 4.64 -19.34
N TYR A 322 -1.80 3.32 -19.59
CA TYR A 322 -0.60 2.49 -19.46
C TYR A 322 0.42 2.66 -20.59
N SER A 323 0.06 3.33 -21.69
CA SER A 323 1.00 3.68 -22.76
C SER A 323 2.15 4.59 -22.28
N VAL A 324 1.94 5.35 -21.20
CA VAL A 324 2.96 6.23 -20.62
C VAL A 324 3.59 5.66 -19.34
N ALA A 325 3.23 4.44 -18.93
CA ALA A 325 3.66 3.86 -17.65
C ALA A 325 5.18 3.83 -17.48
N ASP A 326 5.91 3.39 -18.51
CA ASP A 326 7.37 3.35 -18.48
C ASP A 326 7.97 4.75 -18.46
N ARG A 327 7.42 5.70 -19.23
CA ARG A 327 7.91 7.08 -19.26
C ARG A 327 7.73 7.75 -17.90
N VAL A 328 6.57 7.56 -17.25
CA VAL A 328 6.32 8.02 -15.86
C VAL A 328 7.32 7.37 -14.90
N ARG A 329 7.55 6.06 -15.02
CA ARG A 329 8.48 5.33 -14.16
C ARG A 329 9.93 5.80 -14.30
N ILE A 330 10.37 6.02 -15.53
CA ILE A 330 11.72 6.45 -15.87
C ILE A 330 11.94 7.90 -15.44
N ALA A 331 11.01 8.80 -15.77
CA ALA A 331 11.09 10.22 -15.43
C ALA A 331 11.03 10.45 -13.92
N ASN A 332 10.21 9.67 -13.20
CA ASN A 332 10.10 9.66 -11.74
C ASN A 332 9.89 11.06 -11.13
N ASP A 333 9.15 11.94 -11.81
CA ASP A 333 8.79 13.26 -11.28
C ASP A 333 7.75 13.12 -10.14
N PRO A 334 7.99 13.70 -8.94
CA PRO A 334 7.10 13.51 -7.81
C PRO A 334 5.67 13.99 -8.03
N ARG A 335 5.45 15.08 -8.79
CA ARG A 335 4.10 15.62 -9.03
C ARG A 335 3.34 14.73 -10.00
N ILE A 336 4.01 14.25 -11.04
CA ILE A 336 3.44 13.32 -12.01
C ILE A 336 3.14 11.97 -11.37
N ASN A 337 3.97 11.50 -10.45
CA ASN A 337 3.75 10.25 -9.74
C ASN A 337 2.48 10.27 -8.87
N VAL A 338 2.18 11.39 -8.19
CA VAL A 338 0.93 11.53 -7.43
C VAL A 338 -0.28 11.39 -8.36
N ASP A 339 -0.28 12.13 -9.48
CA ASP A 339 -1.39 12.05 -10.43
C ASP A 339 -1.49 10.67 -11.08
N TRP A 340 -0.35 10.05 -11.39
CA TRP A 340 -0.28 8.68 -11.89
C TRP A 340 -0.94 7.68 -10.93
N ASP A 341 -0.68 7.80 -9.62
CA ASP A 341 -1.25 6.90 -8.62
C ASP A 341 -2.77 7.06 -8.55
N TYR A 342 -3.31 8.27 -8.67
CA TYR A 342 -4.75 8.50 -8.56
C TYR A 342 -5.49 8.10 -9.84
N LEU A 343 -4.89 8.37 -11.01
CA LEU A 343 -5.51 8.05 -12.30
C LEU A 343 -5.58 6.54 -12.55
N GLN A 344 -4.69 5.75 -11.96
CA GLN A 344 -4.68 4.29 -12.06
C GLN A 344 -5.84 3.60 -11.33
N ALA A 345 -6.50 4.25 -10.36
CA ALA A 345 -7.53 3.63 -9.54
C ALA A 345 -8.59 2.92 -10.37
N SER A 346 -8.84 1.64 -10.07
CA SER A 346 -9.69 0.78 -10.89
C SER A 346 -11.11 1.33 -11.07
N ASN A 347 -11.64 2.07 -10.11
CA ASN A 347 -12.98 2.66 -10.17
C ASN A 347 -13.15 3.60 -11.37
N ASN A 348 -12.09 4.30 -11.80
CA ASN A 348 -12.13 5.17 -12.97
C ASN A 348 -12.61 4.39 -14.20
N PHE A 349 -12.08 3.17 -14.40
CA PHE A 349 -12.54 2.25 -15.46
C PHE A 349 -13.92 1.66 -15.17
N ARG A 350 -14.23 1.38 -13.90
CA ARG A 350 -15.52 0.81 -13.50
C ARG A 350 -16.69 1.75 -13.79
N PHE A 351 -16.51 3.06 -13.68
CA PHE A 351 -17.53 4.06 -14.00
C PHE A 351 -17.92 4.06 -15.48
N MET A 352 -16.99 3.67 -16.37
CA MET A 352 -17.18 3.57 -17.81
C MET A 352 -17.87 2.27 -18.25
N THR A 353 -18.25 1.38 -17.33
CA THR A 353 -18.90 0.13 -17.71
C THR A 353 -20.31 0.37 -18.24
N THR A 354 -20.66 -0.40 -19.28
CA THR A 354 -21.99 -0.50 -19.87
C THR A 354 -22.70 -1.79 -19.47
N LYS A 355 -22.06 -2.64 -18.63
CA LYS A 355 -22.69 -3.86 -18.12
C LYS A 355 -23.87 -3.51 -17.22
N ALA A 356 -24.94 -4.28 -17.34
CA ALA A 356 -26.03 -4.23 -16.38
C ALA A 356 -25.53 -4.75 -15.03
N SER A 357 -25.92 -4.11 -13.94
CA SER A 357 -25.63 -4.54 -12.57
C SER A 357 -26.94 -4.76 -11.84
N ASN A 358 -27.08 -5.92 -11.18
CA ASN A 358 -28.26 -6.24 -10.37
C ASN A 358 -28.36 -5.35 -9.11
N VAL A 359 -27.25 -4.75 -8.68
CA VAL A 359 -27.14 -3.91 -7.47
C VAL A 359 -27.02 -2.41 -7.81
N GLY A 360 -27.12 -2.05 -9.09
CA GLY A 360 -26.79 -0.71 -9.55
C GLY A 360 -25.28 -0.44 -9.52
N ILE A 361 -24.87 0.70 -10.05
CA ILE A 361 -23.47 1.16 -10.04
C ILE A 361 -23.53 2.63 -9.68
N ASP A 362 -22.99 2.98 -8.52
CA ASP A 362 -22.73 4.38 -8.19
C ASP A 362 -21.62 4.92 -9.11
N ARG A 363 -21.93 5.98 -9.84
CA ARG A 363 -20.99 6.66 -10.75
C ARG A 363 -20.59 8.04 -10.23
N GLY A 364 -20.91 8.35 -8.97
CA GLY A 364 -20.64 9.65 -8.36
C GLY A 364 -21.20 10.78 -9.22
N ILE A 365 -20.30 11.67 -9.65
CA ILE A 365 -20.67 12.87 -10.41
C ILE A 365 -21.09 12.60 -11.86
N TYR A 366 -20.93 11.38 -12.41
CA TYR A 366 -21.15 11.09 -13.83
C TYR A 366 -22.58 10.63 -14.12
N ASN A 367 -23.20 11.22 -15.14
CA ASN A 367 -24.57 10.89 -15.54
C ASN A 367 -24.67 9.59 -16.35
N SER A 368 -23.58 9.15 -16.97
CA SER A 368 -23.55 7.95 -17.81
C SER A 368 -22.12 7.40 -17.95
N PRO A 369 -21.96 6.16 -18.43
CA PRO A 369 -20.64 5.61 -18.76
C PRO A 369 -19.85 6.46 -19.78
N PHE A 370 -20.55 7.08 -20.74
CA PHE A 370 -19.95 7.96 -21.75
C PHE A 370 -19.46 9.27 -21.16
N ASP A 371 -20.18 9.79 -20.17
CA ASP A 371 -19.82 10.99 -19.43
C ASP A 371 -18.53 10.75 -18.61
N ALA A 372 -18.46 9.63 -17.90
CA ALA A 372 -17.26 9.20 -17.18
C ALA A 372 -16.05 9.02 -18.13
N PHE A 373 -16.24 8.35 -19.26
CA PHE A 373 -15.19 8.17 -20.27
C PHE A 373 -14.69 9.50 -20.83
N THR A 374 -15.61 10.40 -21.21
CA THR A 374 -15.24 11.71 -21.78
C THR A 374 -14.44 12.54 -20.77
N ASN A 375 -14.89 12.58 -19.50
CA ASN A 375 -14.18 13.29 -18.44
C ASN A 375 -12.77 12.74 -18.24
N TYR A 376 -12.67 11.41 -18.09
CA TYR A 376 -11.39 10.73 -17.84
C TYR A 376 -10.42 10.90 -19.01
N MET A 377 -10.89 10.82 -20.26
CA MET A 377 -10.03 10.99 -21.43
C MET A 377 -9.51 12.42 -21.60
N ASN A 378 -10.27 13.44 -21.19
CA ASN A 378 -9.76 14.82 -21.17
C ASN A 378 -8.63 14.98 -20.14
N ILE A 379 -8.82 14.42 -18.94
CA ILE A 379 -7.79 14.42 -17.88
C ILE A 379 -6.55 13.65 -18.34
N LEU A 380 -6.72 12.46 -18.93
CA LEU A 380 -5.60 11.70 -19.49
C LEU A 380 -4.89 12.46 -20.60
N GLY A 381 -5.63 13.21 -21.43
CA GLY A 381 -5.03 14.06 -22.46
C GLY A 381 -4.08 15.10 -21.87
N ASP A 382 -4.51 15.81 -20.83
CA ASP A 382 -3.64 16.77 -20.13
C ASP A 382 -2.47 16.09 -19.41
N PHE A 383 -2.75 14.99 -18.69
CA PHE A 383 -1.72 14.23 -17.98
C PHE A 383 -0.62 13.71 -18.92
N ILE A 384 -0.99 13.15 -20.07
CA ILE A 384 -0.02 12.65 -21.07
C ILE A 384 0.80 13.81 -21.64
N ASN A 385 0.19 14.96 -21.95
CA ASN A 385 0.93 16.14 -22.40
C ASN A 385 1.98 16.57 -21.36
N ARG A 386 1.62 16.53 -20.06
CA ARG A 386 2.56 16.85 -18.98
C ARG A 386 3.69 15.84 -18.87
N VAL A 387 3.40 14.54 -18.98
CA VAL A 387 4.43 13.47 -18.99
C VAL A 387 5.39 13.65 -20.17
N ASN A 388 4.84 13.93 -21.36
CA ASN A 388 5.63 14.14 -22.56
C ASN A 388 6.42 15.45 -22.53
N SER A 389 6.01 16.43 -21.74
CA SER A 389 6.74 17.69 -21.60
C SER A 389 7.93 17.62 -20.65
N LEU A 390 8.09 16.53 -19.87
CA LEU A 390 9.24 16.36 -18.96
C LEU A 390 10.57 16.21 -19.71
N TYR A 391 10.52 15.52 -20.85
CA TYR A 391 11.68 15.23 -21.71
C TYR A 391 11.23 15.27 -23.17
N PRO A 392 12.10 15.60 -24.14
CA PRO A 392 11.75 15.59 -25.56
C PRO A 392 11.10 14.26 -25.99
N GLU A 393 10.05 14.31 -26.80
CA GLU A 393 9.33 13.12 -27.28
C GLU A 393 10.18 12.26 -28.22
N GLU A 394 11.17 12.86 -28.88
CA GLU A 394 12.10 12.17 -29.78
C GLU A 394 13.03 11.20 -29.04
N ILE A 395 13.22 11.40 -27.73
CA ILE A 395 14.00 10.51 -26.88
C ILE A 395 13.08 9.36 -26.45
N ASP A 396 13.41 8.16 -26.92
CA ASP A 396 12.70 6.95 -26.54
C ASP A 396 12.99 6.54 -25.08
N ASN A 397 12.24 5.58 -24.58
CA ASN A 397 12.34 5.17 -23.17
C ASN A 397 13.69 4.52 -22.84
N ASP A 398 14.32 3.81 -23.77
CA ASP A 398 15.58 3.12 -23.54
C ASP A 398 16.74 4.12 -23.46
N GLU A 399 16.76 5.08 -24.38
CA GLU A 399 17.70 6.19 -24.39
C GLU A 399 17.52 7.06 -23.14
N LEU A 400 16.28 7.44 -22.82
CA LEU A 400 16.00 8.25 -21.62
C LEU A 400 16.45 7.54 -20.35
N ASN A 401 16.13 6.25 -20.20
CA ASN A 401 16.53 5.46 -19.05
C ASN A 401 18.05 5.35 -18.92
N SER A 402 18.77 5.17 -20.02
CA SER A 402 20.24 5.15 -20.04
C SER A 402 20.84 6.48 -19.61
N LEU A 403 20.31 7.60 -20.13
CA LEU A 403 20.76 8.95 -19.79
C LEU A 403 20.54 9.24 -18.30
N LEU A 404 19.33 8.99 -17.78
CA LEU A 404 19.01 9.23 -16.37
C LEU A 404 19.82 8.31 -15.44
N THR A 405 20.08 7.07 -15.85
CA THR A 405 20.96 6.16 -15.10
C THR A 405 22.38 6.70 -15.03
N THR A 406 22.90 7.26 -16.12
CA THR A 406 24.24 7.85 -16.14
C THR A 406 24.31 9.09 -15.24
N ILE A 407 23.31 9.97 -15.31
CA ILE A 407 23.22 11.15 -14.44
C ILE A 407 23.21 10.72 -12.97
N LYS A 408 22.35 9.76 -12.60
CA LYS A 408 22.27 9.25 -11.23
C LYS A 408 23.61 8.66 -10.74
N ASN A 409 24.31 7.93 -11.60
CA ASN A 409 25.63 7.38 -11.26
C ASN A 409 26.67 8.48 -11.03
N GLN A 410 26.63 9.53 -11.85
CA GLN A 410 27.51 10.70 -11.68
C GLN A 410 27.20 11.46 -10.40
N ASP A 411 25.92 11.68 -10.07
CA ASP A 411 25.51 12.33 -8.81
C ASP A 411 26.00 11.54 -7.59
N ASN A 412 25.86 10.21 -7.60
CA ASN A 412 26.38 9.36 -6.54
C ASN A 412 27.91 9.47 -6.40
N GLU A 413 28.63 9.55 -7.54
CA GLU A 413 30.08 9.72 -7.53
C GLU A 413 30.48 11.10 -6.97
N ILE A 414 29.73 12.16 -7.33
CA ILE A 414 29.92 13.50 -6.79
C ILE A 414 29.70 13.50 -5.27
N GLU A 415 28.61 12.90 -4.78
CA GLU A 415 28.31 12.82 -3.35
C GLU A 415 29.41 12.09 -2.56
N MET A 416 29.94 10.99 -3.11
CA MET A 416 31.07 10.28 -2.52
C MET A 416 32.34 11.15 -2.48
N LYS A 417 32.64 11.86 -3.57
CA LYS A 417 33.79 12.77 -3.63
C LYS A 417 33.65 13.95 -2.68
N GLU A 418 32.46 14.52 -2.53
CA GLU A 418 32.19 15.58 -1.55
C GLU A 418 32.43 15.10 -0.11
N LYS A 419 31.92 13.91 0.24
CA LYS A 419 32.21 13.27 1.54
C LYS A 419 33.71 13.06 1.74
N GLU A 420 34.45 12.67 0.71
CA GLU A 420 35.89 12.49 0.77
C GLU A 420 36.64 13.83 0.90
N ILE A 421 36.24 14.87 0.18
CA ILE A 421 36.79 16.23 0.29
C ILE A 421 36.61 16.75 1.72
N ILE A 422 35.42 16.63 2.31
CA ILE A 422 35.15 17.03 3.70
C ILE A 422 36.08 16.29 4.66
N ARG A 423 36.25 14.97 4.46
CA ARG A 423 37.15 14.14 5.27
C ARG A 423 38.61 14.59 5.15
N LEU A 424 39.08 14.90 3.95
CA LEU A 424 40.45 15.35 3.69
C LEU A 424 40.69 16.76 4.24
N GLN A 425 39.75 17.69 4.07
CA GLN A 425 39.80 19.04 4.66
C GLN A 425 39.90 18.96 6.18
N THR A 426 39.06 18.15 6.83
CA THR A 426 39.12 17.91 8.28
C THR A 426 40.49 17.37 8.72
N LYS A 427 41.11 16.51 7.90
CA LYS A 427 42.45 15.96 8.17
C LYS A 427 43.54 17.01 8.01
N ILE A 428 43.46 17.85 6.97
CA ILE A 428 44.38 18.96 6.73
C ILE A 428 44.31 19.97 7.88
N GLU A 429 43.11 20.36 8.33
CA GLU A 429 42.94 21.26 9.47
C GLU A 429 43.57 20.68 10.75
N LYS A 430 43.36 19.38 11.02
CA LYS A 430 44.00 18.69 12.15
C LYS A 430 45.53 18.69 12.03
N MET A 431 46.06 18.45 10.84
CA MET A 431 47.51 18.47 10.59
C MET A 431 48.09 19.88 10.74
N GLN A 432 47.44 20.91 10.20
CA GLN A 432 47.84 22.31 10.35
C GLN A 432 47.79 22.76 11.81
N ALA A 433 46.74 22.37 12.55
CA ALA A 433 46.65 22.64 13.99
C ALA A 433 47.79 21.95 14.77
N ALA A 434 48.15 20.72 14.40
CA ALA A 434 49.28 20.01 14.99
C ALA A 434 50.63 20.67 14.64
N GLU A 435 50.81 21.09 13.38
CA GLU A 435 52.01 21.80 12.92
C GLU A 435 52.18 23.15 13.62
N ASN A 436 51.10 23.92 13.77
CA ASN A 436 51.11 25.19 14.50
C ASN A 436 51.47 24.99 15.98
N LYS A 437 50.95 23.92 16.62
CA LYS A 437 51.34 23.55 17.99
C LYS A 437 52.82 23.17 18.08
N LEU A 438 53.36 22.47 17.08
CA LEU A 438 54.79 22.11 16.99
C LEU A 438 55.67 23.35 16.80
N LYS A 439 55.32 24.25 15.87
CA LYS A 439 56.03 25.53 15.65
C LYS A 439 56.03 26.40 16.91
N ALA A 440 54.92 26.47 17.63
CA ALA A 440 54.83 27.18 18.91
C ALA A 440 55.76 26.57 19.98
N LYS A 441 55.87 25.23 20.05
CA LYS A 441 56.82 24.54 20.94
C LYS A 441 58.27 24.82 20.55
N VAL A 442 58.62 24.75 19.26
CA VAL A 442 59.98 25.02 18.78
C VAL A 442 60.39 26.48 19.02
N ASN A 443 59.48 27.44 18.82
CA ASN A 443 59.75 28.84 19.13
C ASN A 443 59.95 29.08 20.64
N LYS A 444 59.17 28.43 21.52
CA LYS A 444 59.43 28.46 22.97
C LYS A 444 60.80 27.89 23.35
N VAL A 445 61.25 26.83 22.69
CA VAL A 445 62.58 26.23 22.92
C VAL A 445 63.71 27.14 22.39
N LYS A 446 63.51 27.84 21.27
CA LYS A 446 64.49 28.83 20.76
C LYS A 446 64.59 30.07 21.66
N ILE A 447 63.48 30.52 22.26
CA ILE A 447 63.46 31.64 23.20
C ILE A 447 64.19 31.27 24.50
N SER A 448 63.95 30.07 25.05
CA SER A 448 64.66 29.60 26.25
C SER A 448 66.15 29.33 26.01
N ALA A 449 66.54 28.94 24.78
CA ALA A 449 67.95 28.84 24.39
C ALA A 449 68.63 30.23 24.25
N LYS A 450 67.92 31.25 23.75
CA LYS A 450 68.42 32.64 23.71
C LYS A 450 68.56 33.24 25.12
N GLU A 451 67.62 33.00 26.02
CA GLU A 451 67.72 33.43 27.42
C GLU A 451 68.89 32.77 28.16
N LYS A 452 69.16 31.48 27.92
CA LYS A 452 70.37 30.81 28.47
C LYS A 452 71.69 31.38 27.95
N VAL A 453 71.72 31.93 26.73
CA VAL A 453 72.91 32.60 26.18
C VAL A 453 73.07 34.03 26.74
N GLN A 454 71.96 34.71 27.06
CA GLN A 454 71.97 36.05 27.63
C GLN A 454 72.33 36.06 29.13
N ILE A 455 71.87 35.06 29.90
CA ILE A 455 72.19 34.92 31.34
C ILE A 455 73.69 34.63 31.57
N LYS A 456 74.41 34.06 30.58
CA LYS A 456 75.86 33.86 30.67
C LYS A 456 76.68 35.16 30.45
N LYS A 457 76.07 36.25 29.96
CA LYS A 457 76.75 37.53 29.67
C LYS A 457 76.55 38.63 30.72
N THR A 458 75.60 38.48 31.65
CA THR A 458 75.29 39.51 32.68
C THR A 458 75.67 39.10 34.11
N GLY A 459 76.30 37.94 34.30
CA GLY A 459 76.82 37.50 35.60
C GLY A 459 78.33 37.68 35.76
N LYS A 460 78.87 38.89 35.58
CA LYS A 460 80.21 39.29 36.04
C LYS A 460 80.36 40.81 35.95
N ILE A 461 80.18 41.47 37.09
CA ILE A 461 80.83 42.69 37.61
C ILE A 461 79.82 43.30 38.60
N ALA A 462 79.91 42.83 39.83
CA ALA A 462 79.41 43.50 41.02
C ALA A 462 80.57 43.42 42.01
N ASP A 463 81.34 44.50 42.13
CA ASP A 463 81.92 44.92 43.40
C ASP A 463 82.47 46.36 43.34
N GLU A 464 82.52 46.97 44.52
CA GLU A 464 83.14 48.25 44.92
C GLU A 464 82.28 49.53 44.98
N SER A 465 81.63 49.70 46.14
CA SER A 465 81.81 50.82 47.11
C SER A 465 81.42 52.26 46.67
N LYS A 466 80.94 53.20 47.49
CA LYS A 466 80.84 53.41 48.95
C LYS A 466 80.10 54.76 49.19
N VAL A 467 79.70 55.00 50.45
CA VAL A 467 79.30 56.30 51.08
C VAL A 467 77.81 56.66 50.85
N SER A 468 76.95 56.94 51.85
CA SER A 468 77.10 57.47 53.22
C SER A 468 76.00 56.98 54.17
N GLU A 469 76.35 56.87 55.46
CA GLU A 469 75.47 56.69 56.62
C GLU A 469 74.87 58.03 57.14
N LYS A 470 73.69 57.90 57.78
CA LYS A 470 73.04 58.75 58.82
C LYS A 470 72.60 60.17 58.43
N ILE A 471 71.29 60.42 58.35
CA ILE A 471 70.31 60.53 59.47
C ILE A 471 69.01 59.82 59.04
#